data_AF-A0A3S2TZ71-F1
#
_entry.id   AF-A0A3S2TZ71-F1
#
_cell.length_a   1.000
_cell.length_b   1.000
_cell.length_c   1.000
_cell.angle_alpha   90.00
_cell.angle_beta   90.00
_cell.angle_gamma   90.00
#
_symmetry.space_group_name_H-M   'P 1'
#
loop_
_entity.id
_entity.type
_entity.pdbx_description
1 polymer ?
#
loop_
_entity_poly.entity_id
_entity_poly.type
_entity_poly.pdbx_seq_one_letter_code
_entity_poly.pdbx_strand_id
1 'polypeptide(L)'
;MIKRKHANELAALRRLALEDVLLASEADLREQAEEEGLDFNELAEKIRSSMREAAASVLREQLVKDRTLESTQRPASKRPSLERIKEAIREVFAREPELRVAFRDGRQQSQSDWESLYDDLVRLGALKPDERD
;
A
#
# COMPACT_ATOMS: atom_id res chain seq x y z
N MET A 1 21.70 -16.15 23.25
CA MET A 1 22.08 -16.71 21.92
C MET A 1 21.31 -17.99 21.57
N ILE A 2 21.09 -18.91 22.53
CA ILE A 2 20.40 -20.21 22.35
C ILE A 2 18.94 -20.09 21.87
N LYS A 3 18.14 -19.16 22.41
CA LYS A 3 16.73 -18.96 22.01
C LYS A 3 16.54 -18.61 20.52
N ARG A 4 17.45 -17.85 19.91
CA ARG A 4 17.37 -17.50 18.47
C ARG A 4 17.73 -18.68 17.58
N LYS A 5 18.64 -19.55 18.03
CA LYS A 5 19.04 -20.75 17.28
C LYS A 5 17.84 -21.71 17.13
N HIS A 6 17.11 -21.96 18.21
CA HIS A 6 15.90 -22.79 18.16
C HIS A 6 14.76 -22.18 17.35
N ALA A 7 14.60 -20.85 17.37
CA ALA A 7 13.62 -20.18 16.52
C ALA A 7 13.92 -20.38 15.03
N ASN A 8 15.19 -20.31 14.65
CA ASN A 8 15.63 -20.56 13.27
C ASN A 8 15.48 -22.04 12.87
N GLU A 9 15.82 -22.96 13.76
CA GLU A 9 15.63 -24.41 13.56
C GLU A 9 14.15 -24.75 13.37
N LEU A 10 13.26 -24.21 14.21
CA LEU A 10 11.81 -24.39 14.07
C LEU A 10 11.29 -23.81 12.75
N ALA A 11 11.79 -22.65 12.33
CA ALA A 11 11.43 -22.05 11.05
C ALA A 11 11.92 -22.88 9.84
N ALA A 12 13.08 -23.53 9.96
CA ALA A 12 13.57 -24.45 8.95
C ALA A 12 12.71 -25.71 8.85
N LEU A 13 12.37 -26.32 10.00
CA LEU A 13 11.47 -27.48 10.05
C LEU A 13 10.09 -27.18 9.47
N ARG A 14 9.52 -26.01 9.80
CA ARG A 14 8.24 -25.58 9.24
C ARG A 14 8.29 -25.43 7.72
N ARG A 15 9.38 -24.90 7.17
CA ARG A 15 9.54 -24.78 5.72
C ARG A 15 9.60 -26.14 5.05
N LEU A 16 10.41 -27.05 5.58
CA LEU A 16 10.53 -28.41 5.05
C LEU A 16 9.17 -29.13 5.06
N ALA A 17 8.45 -29.08 6.19
CA ALA A 17 7.12 -29.68 6.29
C ALA A 17 6.12 -29.06 5.30
N LEU A 18 6.26 -27.76 4.97
CA LEU A 18 5.39 -27.09 4.02
C LEU A 18 5.73 -27.45 2.58
N GLU A 19 7.01 -27.64 2.27
CA GLU A 19 7.48 -28.15 0.97
C GLU A 19 6.96 -29.57 0.72
N ASP A 20 7.02 -30.45 1.72
CA ASP A 20 6.47 -31.81 1.61
C ASP A 20 4.96 -31.79 1.31
N VAL A 21 4.19 -30.95 2.00
CA VAL A 21 2.74 -30.79 1.77
C VAL A 21 2.44 -30.26 0.37
N LEU A 22 3.29 -29.38 -0.17
CA LEU A 22 3.12 -28.84 -1.53
C LEU A 22 3.46 -29.87 -2.62
N LEU A 23 4.31 -30.84 -2.31
CA LEU A 23 4.69 -31.92 -3.22
C LEU A 23 3.75 -33.13 -3.13
N ALA A 24 3.07 -33.31 -2.00
CA ALA A 24 2.10 -34.37 -1.80
C ALA A 24 0.88 -34.20 -2.71
N SER A 25 0.34 -35.31 -3.23
CA SER A 25 -0.92 -35.28 -3.96
C SER A 25 -2.10 -35.18 -2.99
N GLU A 26 -3.24 -34.69 -3.49
CA GLU A 26 -4.48 -34.61 -2.70
C GLU A 26 -4.96 -35.99 -2.22
N ALA A 27 -4.65 -37.05 -2.98
CA ALA A 27 -4.97 -38.42 -2.61
C ALA A 27 -4.13 -38.88 -1.41
N ASP A 28 -2.81 -38.64 -1.45
CA ASP A 28 -1.90 -39.00 -0.36
C ASP A 28 -2.26 -38.27 0.94
N LEU A 29 -2.63 -36.99 0.84
CA LEU A 29 -3.04 -36.19 2.01
C LEU A 29 -4.35 -36.69 2.63
N ARG A 30 -5.28 -37.21 1.82
CA ARG A 30 -6.52 -37.82 2.32
C ARG A 30 -6.25 -39.15 2.99
N GLU A 31 -5.44 -40.01 2.37
CA GLU A 31 -5.07 -41.31 2.91
C GLU A 31 -4.38 -41.14 4.28
N GLN A 32 -3.43 -40.21 4.40
CA GLN A 32 -2.79 -39.88 5.67
C GLN A 32 -3.78 -39.37 6.72
N ALA A 33 -4.73 -38.51 6.35
CA ALA A 33 -5.74 -38.02 7.28
C ALA A 33 -6.65 -39.16 7.77
N GLU A 34 -7.02 -40.09 6.88
CA GLU A 34 -7.82 -41.27 7.23
C GLU A 34 -7.04 -42.24 8.14
N GLU A 35 -5.75 -42.48 7.86
CA GLU A 35 -4.86 -43.30 8.70
C GLU A 35 -4.69 -42.72 10.11
N GLU A 36 -4.63 -41.40 10.23
CA GLU A 36 -4.53 -40.69 11.51
C GLU A 36 -5.90 -40.50 12.21
N GLY A 37 -6.99 -40.95 11.59
CA GLY A 37 -8.36 -40.80 12.11
C GLY A 37 -8.85 -39.35 12.16
N LEU A 38 -8.29 -38.48 11.32
CA LEU A 38 -8.61 -37.06 11.21
C LEU A 38 -9.71 -36.84 10.16
N ASP A 39 -10.69 -35.99 10.48
CA ASP A 39 -11.64 -35.50 9.48
C ASP A 39 -10.94 -34.47 8.57
N PHE A 40 -10.62 -34.89 7.35
CA PHE A 40 -9.98 -34.06 6.35
C PHE A 40 -10.76 -32.75 6.08
N ASN A 41 -12.09 -32.79 6.11
CA ASN A 41 -12.91 -31.61 5.88
C ASN A 41 -12.84 -30.63 7.05
N GLU A 42 -12.85 -31.12 8.29
CA GLU A 42 -12.71 -30.28 9.48
C GLU A 42 -11.32 -29.60 9.49
N LEU A 43 -10.27 -30.36 9.19
CA LEU A 43 -8.91 -29.83 9.08
C LEU A 43 -8.81 -28.75 7.99
N ALA A 44 -9.39 -28.99 6.82
CA ALA A 44 -9.39 -28.05 5.71
C ALA A 44 -10.17 -26.76 6.05
N GLU A 45 -11.32 -26.86 6.74
CA GLU A 45 -12.06 -25.67 7.21
C GLU A 45 -11.26 -24.87 8.23
N LYS A 46 -10.56 -25.54 9.16
CA LYS A 46 -9.71 -24.87 10.14
C LYS A 46 -8.58 -24.09 9.47
N ILE A 47 -7.93 -24.67 8.46
CA ILE A 47 -6.90 -23.99 7.67
C ILE A 47 -7.50 -22.79 6.93
N ARG A 48 -8.63 -22.96 6.24
CA ARG A 48 -9.32 -21.85 5.54
C ARG A 48 -9.67 -20.70 6.48
N SER A 49 -10.21 -21.01 7.65
CA SER A 49 -10.57 -20.02 8.68
C SER A 49 -9.34 -19.25 9.16
N SER A 50 -8.24 -19.95 9.46
CA SER A 50 -6.98 -19.32 9.89
C SER A 50 -6.40 -18.40 8.81
N MET A 51 -6.42 -18.82 7.54
CA MET A 51 -5.95 -17.99 6.43
C MET A 51 -6.79 -16.72 6.25
N ARG A 52 -8.12 -16.83 6.39
CA ARG A 52 -9.03 -15.68 6.33
C ARG A 52 -8.74 -14.68 7.45
N GLU A 53 -8.53 -15.13 8.68
CA GLU A 53 -8.21 -14.22 9.79
C GLU A 53 -6.84 -13.55 9.60
N ALA A 54 -5.83 -14.29 9.12
CA ALA A 54 -4.52 -13.72 8.81
C ALA A 54 -4.61 -12.64 7.73
N ALA A 55 -5.34 -12.90 6.64
CA ALA A 55 -5.58 -11.92 5.58
C ALA A 55 -6.34 -10.69 6.11
N ALA A 56 -7.39 -10.90 6.91
CA ALA A 56 -8.14 -9.82 7.53
C ALA A 56 -7.26 -8.97 8.46
N SER A 57 -6.35 -9.59 9.22
CA SER A 57 -5.41 -8.90 10.10
C SER A 57 -4.47 -7.99 9.31
N VAL A 58 -3.91 -8.47 8.19
CA VAL A 58 -3.06 -7.66 7.31
C VAL A 58 -3.82 -6.47 6.73
N LEU A 59 -5.06 -6.69 6.26
CA LEU A 59 -5.90 -5.61 5.74
C LEU A 59 -6.23 -4.58 6.82
N ARG A 60 -6.57 -5.01 8.04
CA ARG A 60 -6.79 -4.11 9.19
C ARG A 60 -5.53 -3.30 9.50
N GLU A 61 -4.35 -3.92 9.45
CA GLU A 61 -3.08 -3.23 9.70
C GLU A 61 -2.78 -2.18 8.60
N GLN A 62 -3.03 -2.51 7.34
CA GLN A 62 -2.90 -1.57 6.22
C GLN A 62 -3.84 -0.37 6.37
N LEU A 63 -5.12 -0.61 6.69
CA LEU A 63 -6.09 0.46 6.93
C LEU A 63 -5.68 1.38 8.10
N VAL A 64 -5.08 0.82 9.16
CA VAL A 64 -4.55 1.63 10.27
C VAL A 64 -3.36 2.47 9.80
N LYS A 65 -2.45 1.92 8.99
CA LYS A 65 -1.32 2.66 8.41
C LYS A 65 -1.78 3.78 7.46
N ASP A 66 -2.78 3.52 6.63
CA ASP A 66 -3.32 4.52 5.72
C ASP A 66 -4.03 5.63 6.50
N ARG A 67 -4.78 5.28 7.55
CA ARG A 67 -5.42 6.26 8.43
C ARG A 67 -4.42 7.09 9.25
N THR A 68 -3.26 6.53 9.62
CA THR A 68 -2.20 7.31 10.29
C THR A 68 -1.49 8.25 9.31
N LEU A 69 -1.37 7.87 8.04
CA LEU A 69 -0.88 8.76 6.97
C LEU A 69 -1.86 9.91 6.67
N GLU A 70 -3.17 9.64 6.66
CA GLU A 70 -4.20 10.70 6.55
C GLU A 70 -4.19 11.64 7.77
N SER A 71 -3.99 11.09 8.98
CA SER A 71 -3.91 11.89 10.22
C SER A 71 -2.63 12.73 10.33
N THR A 72 -1.57 12.39 9.58
CA THR A 72 -0.34 13.20 9.46
C THR A 72 -0.36 14.18 8.30
N GLN A 73 -1.45 14.25 7.51
CA GLN A 73 -1.69 15.42 6.68
C GLN A 73 -1.86 16.62 7.62
N ARG A 74 -0.84 17.51 7.58
CA ARG A 74 -0.84 18.80 8.27
C ARG A 74 -2.21 19.47 8.14
N PRO A 75 -2.67 20.23 9.16
CA PRO A 75 -3.88 21.03 9.03
C PRO A 75 -3.79 21.77 7.71
N ALA A 76 -4.82 21.63 6.88
CA ALA A 76 -4.87 22.21 5.54
C ALA A 76 -4.35 23.65 5.60
N SER A 77 -3.09 23.86 5.17
CA SER A 77 -2.60 25.20 4.90
C SER A 77 -3.60 25.75 3.91
N LYS A 78 -4.32 26.82 4.30
CA LYS A 78 -5.39 27.42 3.50
C LYS A 78 -4.92 27.43 2.05
N ARG A 79 -5.57 26.63 1.20
CA ARG A 79 -5.22 26.58 -0.21
C ARG A 79 -5.30 28.03 -0.73
N PRO A 80 -4.22 28.57 -1.33
CA PRO A 80 -4.29 29.89 -1.93
C PRO A 80 -5.46 29.95 -2.91
N SER A 81 -6.04 31.13 -3.08
CA SER A 81 -7.11 31.32 -4.05
C SER A 81 -6.67 30.85 -5.44
N LEU A 82 -7.61 30.39 -6.29
CA LEU A 82 -7.31 29.90 -7.64
C LEU A 82 -6.48 30.87 -8.47
N GLU A 83 -6.69 32.17 -8.27
CA GLU A 83 -5.94 33.21 -8.97
C GLU A 83 -4.46 33.18 -8.56
N ARG A 84 -4.16 32.96 -7.27
CA ARG A 84 -2.79 32.76 -6.79
C ARG A 84 -2.16 31.48 -7.30
N ILE A 85 -2.93 30.40 -7.38
CA ILE A 85 -2.46 29.13 -7.96
C ILE A 85 -2.05 29.34 -9.43
N LYS A 86 -2.90 29.99 -10.24
CA LYS A 86 -2.58 30.29 -11.65
C LYS A 86 -1.35 31.19 -11.79
N GLU A 87 -1.19 32.20 -10.94
CA GLU A 87 -0.02 33.08 -10.94
C GLU A 87 1.27 32.31 -10.63
N ALA A 88 1.26 31.49 -9.58
CA ALA A 88 2.43 30.71 -9.17
C ALA A 88 2.82 29.67 -10.24
N ILE A 89 1.84 29.01 -10.86
CA ILE A 89 2.08 28.08 -11.97
C ILE A 89 2.66 28.81 -13.19
N ARG A 90 2.16 30.01 -13.52
CA ARG A 90 2.71 30.83 -14.61
C ARG A 90 4.14 31.25 -14.35
N GLU A 91 4.48 31.57 -13.10
CA GLU A 91 5.85 31.91 -12.70
C GLU A 91 6.79 30.70 -12.85
N VAL A 92 6.35 29.51 -12.42
CA VAL A 92 7.11 28.26 -12.60
C VAL A 92 7.30 27.95 -14.09
N PHE A 93 6.25 28.09 -14.91
CA PHE A 93 6.36 27.91 -16.37
C PHE A 93 7.23 28.95 -17.08
N ALA A 94 7.41 30.14 -16.49
CA ALA A 94 8.35 31.14 -16.99
C ALA A 94 9.80 30.80 -16.62
N ARG A 95 10.03 30.19 -15.45
CA ARG A 95 11.35 29.73 -14.99
C ARG A 95 11.78 28.42 -15.65
N GLU A 96 10.83 27.51 -15.87
CA GLU A 96 11.04 26.17 -16.41
C GLU A 96 10.10 25.91 -17.60
N PRO A 97 10.51 26.32 -18.81
CA PRO A 97 9.71 26.16 -20.03
C PRO A 97 9.44 24.71 -20.40
N GLU A 98 10.25 23.76 -19.92
CA GLU A 98 10.11 22.33 -20.21
C GLU A 98 8.86 21.73 -19.54
N LEU A 99 8.55 22.17 -18.31
CA LEU A 99 7.31 21.77 -17.61
C LEU A 99 6.08 22.25 -18.39
N ARG A 100 6.15 23.46 -18.97
CA ARG A 100 5.04 24.01 -19.76
C ARG A 100 4.63 23.12 -20.94
N VAL A 101 5.57 22.39 -21.54
CA VAL A 101 5.29 21.48 -22.68
C VAL A 101 4.58 20.22 -22.18
N ALA A 102 4.97 19.70 -21.02
CA ALA A 102 4.36 18.52 -20.41
C ALA A 102 2.89 18.73 -20.00
N PHE A 103 2.49 19.98 -19.70
CA PHE A 103 1.16 20.30 -19.17
C PHE A 103 0.21 21.00 -20.15
N ARG A 104 0.68 21.39 -21.35
CA ARG A 104 -0.14 22.06 -22.37
C ARG A 104 -0.76 21.04 -23.33
N ASP A 105 -1.66 20.22 -22.83
CA ASP A 105 -2.41 19.28 -23.67
C ASP A 105 -3.71 19.90 -24.20
N GLY A 106 -3.58 21.01 -24.95
CA GLY A 106 -4.60 21.59 -25.86
C GLY A 106 -6.01 21.93 -25.34
N ARG A 107 -6.40 21.56 -24.12
CA ARG A 107 -7.73 21.72 -23.55
C ARG A 107 -7.78 22.85 -22.54
N GLN A 108 -8.94 23.50 -22.44
CA GLN A 108 -9.21 24.43 -21.34
C GLN A 108 -9.18 23.65 -20.03
N GLN A 109 -8.13 23.86 -19.23
CA GLN A 109 -7.99 23.25 -17.91
C GLN A 109 -9.10 23.74 -16.99
N SER A 110 -9.89 22.80 -16.48
CA SER A 110 -10.93 23.05 -15.50
C SER A 110 -10.32 23.48 -14.15
N GLN A 111 -11.14 24.03 -13.26
CA GLN A 111 -10.66 24.43 -11.92
C GLN A 111 -9.95 23.29 -11.18
N SER A 112 -10.48 22.07 -11.24
CA SER A 112 -9.88 20.90 -10.61
C SER A 112 -8.52 20.51 -11.22
N ASP A 113 -8.33 20.79 -12.50
CA ASP A 113 -7.05 20.53 -13.17
C ASP A 113 -5.98 21.49 -12.66
N TRP A 114 -6.32 22.77 -12.45
CA TRP A 114 -5.40 23.75 -11.85
C TRP A 114 -4.98 23.41 -10.43
N GLU A 115 -5.93 22.93 -9.61
CA GLU A 115 -5.66 22.50 -8.24
C GLU A 115 -4.76 21.25 -8.22
N SER A 116 -5.03 20.28 -9.09
CA SER A 116 -4.21 19.06 -9.21
C SER A 116 -2.79 19.37 -9.66
N LEU A 117 -2.63 20.28 -10.64
CA LEU A 117 -1.32 20.73 -11.12
C LEU A 117 -0.50 21.45 -10.04
N TYR A 118 -1.17 22.25 -9.21
CA TYR A 118 -0.51 22.90 -8.08
C TYR A 118 0.03 21.86 -7.09
N ASP A 119 -0.79 20.88 -6.72
CA ASP A 119 -0.38 19.81 -5.80
C ASP A 119 0.79 18.99 -6.36
N ASP A 120 0.80 18.72 -7.68
CA ASP A 120 1.90 18.02 -8.36
C ASP A 120 3.19 18.86 -8.39
N LEU A 121 3.11 20.17 -8.66
CA LEU A 121 4.27 21.06 -8.64
C LEU A 121 4.84 21.27 -7.23
N VAL A 122 3.99 21.26 -6.20
CA VAL A 122 4.42 21.27 -4.80
C VAL A 122 5.12 19.95 -4.44
N ARG A 123 4.59 18.80 -4.88
CA ARG A 123 5.23 17.48 -4.70
C ARG A 123 6.57 17.37 -5.40
N LEU A 124 6.69 17.96 -6.58
CA LEU A 124 7.95 18.03 -7.33
C LEU A 124 8.98 18.99 -6.70
N GLY A 125 8.58 19.76 -5.68
CA GLY A 125 9.44 20.75 -5.03
C GLY A 125 9.72 22.00 -5.87
N ALA A 126 9.11 22.11 -7.05
CA ALA A 126 9.21 23.26 -7.94
C ALA A 126 8.47 24.49 -7.37
N LEU A 127 7.50 24.25 -6.49
CA LEU A 127 6.69 25.28 -5.85
C LEU A 127 6.67 25.04 -4.33
N LYS A 128 7.04 26.06 -3.55
CA LYS A 128 6.92 25.99 -2.09
C LYS A 128 5.49 26.34 -1.69
N PRO A 129 4.81 25.54 -0.85
CA PRO A 129 3.49 25.91 -0.36
C PRO A 129 3.64 27.25 0.38
N ASP A 130 2.88 28.26 -0.04
CA ASP A 130 2.90 29.56 0.63
C ASP A 130 2.41 29.36 2.07
N GLU A 131 3.31 29.51 3.04
CA GLU A 131 3.02 29.38 4.47
C GLU A 131 2.31 30.62 5.04
N ARG A 132 1.77 31.49 4.20
CA ARG A 132 1.16 32.76 4.63
C ARG A 132 -0.26 32.91 4.12
N ASP A 133 -1.20 32.57 5.00
CA ASP A 133 -2.43 33.32 5.27
C ASP A 133 -3.07 32.93 6.62
#